data_AF-A0A382L930-F1
#
_entry.id   AF-A0A382L930-F1
#
_cell.length_a   1.000
_cell.length_b   1.000
_cell.length_c   1.000
_cell.angle_alpha   90.00
_cell.angle_beta   90.00
_cell.angle_gamma   90.00
#
_symmetry.space_group_name_H-M   'P 1'
#
loop_
_entity.id
_entity.type
_entity.pdbx_description
1 polymer ?
#
loop_
_entity_poly.entity_id
_entity_poly.type
_entity_poly.pdbx_seq_one_letter_code
_entity_poly.pdbx_strand_id
1 'polypeptide(L)' 'MHEYNFGSGRPAPSSFPSEALADAAARVIADQGQQLVDYPEGKGYRPLREIAAMRFERSEKKPLPVDDIAL' A
#
# COMPACT_ATOMS: atom_id res chain seq x y z
N MET A 1 -1.84 -12.70 -33.14
CA MET A 1 -1.88 -11.23 -33.28
C MET A 1 -1.37 -10.65 -31.97
N HIS A 2 -0.36 -9.78 -31.97
CA HIS A 2 0.07 -9.10 -30.75
C HIS A 2 -0.75 -7.81 -30.58
N GLU A 3 -1.32 -7.64 -29.39
CA GLU A 3 -2.06 -6.44 -29.01
C GLU A 3 -1.10 -5.50 -28.28
N TYR A 4 -0.98 -4.27 -28.77
CA TYR A 4 -0.18 -3.23 -28.14
C TYR A 4 -1.12 -2.16 -27.60
N ASN A 5 -1.13 -2.01 -26.27
CA ASN A 5 -2.00 -1.06 -25.59
C ASN A 5 -1.22 0.23 -25.27
N PHE A 6 -1.63 1.33 -25.90
CA PHE A 6 -1.10 2.68 -25.64
C PHE A 6 -2.04 3.54 -24.77
N GLY A 7 -3.15 2.97 -24.30
CA GLY A 7 -4.03 3.62 -23.34
C GLY A 7 -3.33 3.82 -22.00
N SER A 8 -3.40 5.03 -21.46
CA SER A 8 -2.85 5.36 -20.15
C SER A 8 -3.85 5.03 -19.03
N GLY A 9 -3.37 5.04 -17.77
CA GLY A 9 -4.24 4.96 -16.59
C GLY A 9 -4.26 3.61 -15.87
N ARG A 10 -3.50 2.61 -16.32
CA ARG A 10 -3.31 1.34 -15.60
C ARG A 10 -1.84 0.89 -15.65
N PRO A 11 -1.24 0.46 -14.53
CA PRO A 11 0.04 -0.22 -14.55
C PRO A 11 0.00 -1.50 -15.39
N ALA A 12 1.16 -1.96 -15.85
CA ALA A 12 1.27 -3.25 -16.51
C ALA A 12 0.84 -4.37 -15.53
N PRO A 13 -0.04 -5.31 -15.93
CA PRO A 13 -0.48 -6.38 -15.03
C PRO A 13 0.69 -7.21 -14.48
N SER A 14 1.72 -7.43 -15.29
CA SER A 14 2.91 -8.18 -14.92
C SER A 14 3.80 -7.49 -13.89
N SER A 15 3.65 -6.18 -13.66
CA SER A 15 4.40 -5.47 -12.61
C SER A 15 3.74 -5.55 -11.23
N PHE A 16 2.52 -6.09 -11.13
CA PHE A 16 1.83 -6.21 -9.86
C PHE A 16 2.33 -7.43 -9.08
N PRO A 17 2.86 -7.27 -7.85
CA PRO A 17 3.53 -8.33 -7.10
C PRO A 17 2.52 -9.25 -6.38
N SER A 18 1.67 -9.94 -7.15
CA SER A 18 0.54 -10.73 -6.63
C SER A 18 0.95 -11.79 -5.61
N GLU A 19 1.98 -12.58 -5.92
CA GLU A 19 2.46 -13.68 -5.07
C GLU A 19 3.02 -13.14 -3.74
N ALA A 20 3.89 -12.13 -3.80
CA ALA A 20 4.47 -11.53 -2.61
C ALA A 20 3.42 -10.86 -1.71
N LEU A 21 2.37 -10.26 -2.29
CA LEU A 21 1.26 -9.70 -1.52
C LEU A 21 0.41 -10.79 -0.86
N ALA A 22 0.15 -11.89 -1.56
CA ALA A 22 -0.57 -13.03 -0.99
C ALA A 22 0.19 -13.63 0.21
N ASP A 23 1.50 -13.82 0.07
CA ASP A 23 2.36 -14.32 1.14
C ASP A 23 2.39 -13.39 2.36
N ALA A 24 2.48 -12.08 2.13
CA ALA A 24 2.44 -11.09 3.20
C ALA A 24 1.09 -11.10 3.92
N ALA A 25 -0.02 -11.14 3.18
CA ALA A 25 -1.37 -11.21 3.75
C ALA A 25 -1.57 -12.49 4.57
N ALA A 26 -1.13 -13.65 4.07
CA ALA A 26 -1.25 -14.92 4.79
C ALA A 26 -0.56 -14.87 6.16
N ARG A 27 0.64 -14.27 6.24
CA ARG A 27 1.38 -14.10 7.50
C ARG A 27 0.63 -13.20 8.48
N VAL A 28 0.15 -12.04 8.02
CA VAL A 28 -0.55 -11.06 8.88
C VAL A 28 -1.90 -11.58 9.36
N ILE A 29 -2.66 -12.27 8.50
CA ILE A 29 -3.96 -12.84 8.90
C ILE A 29 -3.78 -13.91 9.97
N ALA A 30 -2.76 -14.76 9.84
CA ALA A 30 -2.48 -15.80 10.83
C ALA A 30 -2.08 -15.22 12.20
N ASP A 31 -1.33 -14.12 12.22
CA ASP A 31 -0.82 -13.48 13.43
C ASP A 31 -1.83 -12.51 14.09
N GLN A 32 -2.54 -11.72 13.28
CA GLN A 32 -3.30 -10.54 13.73
C GLN A 32 -4.77 -10.56 13.30
N GLY A 33 -5.26 -11.68 12.75
CA GLY A 33 -6.57 -11.75 12.10
C GLY A 33 -7.75 -11.25 12.93
N GLN A 34 -7.74 -11.45 14.25
CA GLN A 34 -8.78 -10.94 15.14
C GLN A 34 -8.80 -9.41 15.24
N GLN A 35 -7.65 -8.75 15.17
CA GLN A 35 -7.56 -7.28 15.23
C GLN A 35 -7.93 -6.63 13.90
N LEU A 36 -7.81 -7.37 12.79
CA LEU A 36 -8.13 -6.86 11.45
C LEU A 36 -9.63 -6.64 11.21
N VAL A 37 -10.51 -7.14 12.09
CA VAL A 37 -11.96 -6.93 11.97
C VAL A 37 -12.40 -5.58 12.54
N ASP A 38 -11.53 -4.93 13.32
CA ASP A 38 -11.80 -3.63 13.91
C ASP A 38 -11.55 -2.52 12.90
N TYR A 39 -12.44 -1.53 12.89
CA TYR A 39 -12.21 -0.32 12.08
C TYR A 39 -10.99 0.45 12.61
N PRO A 40 -10.11 0.95 11.74
CA PRO A 40 -9.01 1.80 12.15
C PRO A 40 -9.51 3.16 12.64
N GLU A 41 -8.60 3.96 13.18
CA GLU A 41 -8.88 5.37 13.51
C GLU A 41 -9.27 6.19 12.27
N GLY A 42 -9.75 7.42 12.47
CA GLY A 42 -10.32 8.26 11.41
C GLY A 42 -9.38 8.66 10.26
N LYS A 43 -8.07 8.39 10.37
CA LYS A 43 -7.07 8.60 9.31
C LYS A 43 -6.54 7.28 8.73
N GLY A 44 -7.10 6.16 9.14
CA GLY A 44 -6.67 4.83 8.73
C GLY A 44 -5.54 4.24 9.54
N TYR A 45 -4.96 3.17 9.01
CA TYR A 45 -3.95 2.38 9.72
C TYR A 45 -2.62 3.13 9.85
N ARG A 46 -2.25 3.54 11.07
CA ARG A 46 -1.07 4.36 11.36
C ARG A 46 0.24 3.82 10.76
N PRO A 47 0.60 2.52 10.89
CA PRO A 47 1.83 2.02 10.29
C PRO A 47 1.91 2.19 8.77
N LEU A 48 0.77 2.14 8.07
CA LEU A 48 0.74 2.42 6.64
C LEU A 48 1.00 3.90 6.32
N ARG A 49 0.49 4.81 7.18
CA ARG A 49 0.78 6.25 7.07
C ARG A 49 2.25 6.56 7.32
N GLU A 50 2.90 5.87 8.25
CA GLU A 50 4.34 5.98 8.50
C GLU A 50 5.16 5.53 7.27
N ILE A 51 4.76 4.42 6.63
CA ILE A 51 5.36 3.97 5.36
C ILE A 51 5.15 5.00 4.25
N ALA A 52 3.97 5.61 4.17
CA ALA A 52 3.67 6.65 3.19
C ALA A 52 4.56 7.90 3.41
N ALA A 53 4.72 8.35 4.65
CA ALA A 53 5.61 9.46 4.99
C ALA A 53 7.07 9.16 4.60
N MET A 54 7.60 7.99 4.97
CA MET A 54 8.96 7.57 4.61
C MET A 54 9.15 7.48 3.09
N ARG A 55 8.15 6.96 2.37
CA ARG A 55 8.16 6.89 0.90
C ARG A 55 8.17 8.30 0.31
N PHE A 56 7.32 9.19 0.81
CA PHE A 56 7.20 10.55 0.31
C PHE A 56 8.51 11.32 0.48
N GLU A 57 9.14 11.25 1.66
CA GLU A 57 10.44 11.88 1.87
C GLU A 57 11.51 11.29 0.96
N ARG A 58 11.54 9.97 0.78
CA ARG A 58 12.50 9.31 -0.12
C ARG A 58 12.34 9.78 -1.57
N SER A 59 11.10 9.88 -2.05
CA SER A 59 10.76 10.21 -3.44
C SER A 59 10.86 11.71 -3.74
N GLU A 60 10.26 12.54 -2.88
CA GLU A 60 10.06 13.97 -3.10
C GLU A 60 11.10 14.84 -2.38
N LYS A 61 11.95 14.24 -1.54
CA LYS A 61 12.97 14.93 -0.73
C LYS A 61 12.37 15.99 0.22
N LYS A 62 11.14 15.76 0.66
CA LYS A 62 10.41 16.64 1.58
C LYS A 62 9.80 15.81 2.70
N PRO A 63 9.96 16.21 3.98
CA PRO A 63 9.25 15.56 5.06
C PRO A 63 7.75 15.83 4.92
N LEU A 64 6.94 14.82 5.23
CA LEU A 64 5.50 14.93 5.37
C LEU A 64 5.10 14.37 6.73
N PRO A 65 4.58 15.20 7.66
CA PRO A 65 4.14 14.72 8.96
C PRO A 65 3.11 13.60 8.81
N VAL A 66 3.27 12.54 9.59
CA VAL A 66 2.39 11.36 9.55
C VAL A 66 0.93 11.74 9.85
N ASP A 67 0.73 12.75 10.69
CA ASP A 67 -0.60 13.27 11.04
C ASP A 67 -1.26 14.03 9.90
N ASP A 68 -0.53 14.42 8.85
CA ASP A 68 -1.09 15.08 7.66
C ASP A 68 -1.43 14.07 6.54
N ILE A 69 -1.35 12.77 6.84
CA ILE A 69 -1.66 11.67 5.90
C ILE A 69 -2.94 10.97 6.36
N ALA A 70 -3.82 10.63 5.41
CA ALA A 70 -4.99 9.77 5.62
C ALA A 70 -4.99 8.65 4.58
N LEU A 71 -5.27 7.41 5.00
CA LEU A 71 -5.29 6.20 4.18
C LEU A 71 -6.46 5.28 4.52
#